data_AF-A0AAD9ZHP1-F1
#
_entry.id   AF-A0AAD9ZHP1-F1
#
_cell.length_a   1.000
_cell.length_b   1.000
_cell.length_c   1.000
_cell.angle_alpha   90.00
_cell.angle_beta   90.00
_cell.angle_gamma   90.00
#
_symmetry.space_group_name_H-M   'P 1'
#
loop_
_entity.id
_entity.type
_entity.pdbx_description
1 polymer ?
#
loop_
_entity_poly.entity_id
_entity_poly.type
_entity_poly.pdbx_seq_one_letter_code
_entity_poly.pdbx_strand_id
1 'polypeptide(L)'
;MAPPMATDIQGTMDTQIATFSDGLSVNGVAARRCKAPKMAGGIAAHASSDMFKGPGRGKPKAKRWDHRLNEESKSRKPSSLKGAAKYLKNPGIINLGGGLPSSQYFPIEYIDVKVPSALHFTEQETKELGVVKRIGKYDIEEEKGIYGTPDTTGK
;
A
#
# COMPACT_ATOMS: atom_id res chain seq x y z
N MET A 1 -1.86 31.32 -9.49
CA MET A 1 -0.46 30.87 -9.39
C MET A 1 -0.25 30.34 -7.99
N ALA A 2 0.08 29.05 -7.83
CA ALA A 2 0.45 28.53 -6.51
C ALA A 2 1.84 29.08 -6.11
N PRO A 3 2.08 29.43 -4.84
CA PRO A 3 3.37 29.95 -4.41
C PRO A 3 4.47 28.88 -4.57
N PRO A 4 5.73 29.29 -4.81
CA PRO A 4 6.86 28.35 -4.84
C PRO A 4 6.98 27.63 -3.49
N MET A 5 7.10 26.30 -3.53
CA MET A 5 7.24 25.46 -2.33
C MET A 5 8.53 25.81 -1.58
N ALA A 6 8.46 25.81 -0.25
CA ALA A 6 9.54 26.20 0.64
C ALA A 6 10.62 25.10 0.72
N THR A 7 11.65 25.19 -0.11
CA THR A 7 12.87 24.37 0.04
C THR A 7 13.62 24.76 1.31
N ASP A 8 13.76 23.82 2.24
CA ASP A 8 14.60 23.98 3.42
C ASP A 8 16.08 23.77 3.02
N ILE A 9 16.88 24.83 3.12
CA ILE A 9 18.28 24.86 2.69
C ILE A 9 19.17 24.72 3.92
N GLN A 10 19.84 23.57 4.05
CA GLN A 10 20.81 23.35 5.13
C GLN A 10 22.24 23.36 4.56
N GLY A 11 23.01 24.40 4.88
CA GLY A 11 24.41 24.53 4.49
C GLY A 11 25.25 23.45 5.17
N THR A 12 25.93 22.61 4.39
CA THR A 12 26.72 21.50 4.95
C THR A 12 28.24 21.79 4.93
N MET A 13 28.77 22.58 3.97
CA MET A 13 30.09 23.26 3.96
C MET A 13 30.12 24.42 2.93
N ASP A 14 31.11 25.32 3.03
CA ASP A 14 31.25 26.66 2.38
C ASP A 14 31.03 26.76 0.84
N THR A 15 30.81 25.67 0.12
CA THR A 15 30.58 25.71 -1.35
C THR A 15 29.54 24.72 -1.87
N GLN A 16 28.82 24.00 -1.00
CA GLN A 16 27.84 23.01 -1.43
C GLN A 16 26.46 23.24 -0.79
N ILE A 17 25.49 23.54 -1.65
CA ILE A 17 24.07 23.61 -1.30
C ILE A 17 23.45 22.24 -1.59
N ALA A 18 23.13 21.49 -0.53
CA ALA A 18 22.29 20.30 -0.67
C ALA A 18 20.82 20.75 -0.70
N THR A 19 20.21 20.78 -1.88
CA THR A 19 18.77 21.00 -2.01
C THR A 19 18.05 19.72 -1.62
N PHE A 20 17.52 19.64 -0.40
CA PHE A 20 16.66 18.54 -0.01
C PHE A 20 15.27 18.77 -0.59
N SER A 21 14.80 17.87 -1.46
CA SER A 21 13.40 17.90 -1.91
C SER A 21 12.50 17.80 -0.68
N ASP A 22 11.48 18.66 -0.60
CA ASP A 22 10.52 18.70 0.49
C ASP A 22 9.99 17.32 0.90
N GLY A 23 9.66 17.19 2.19
CA GLY A 23 9.06 16.00 2.77
C GLY A 23 7.80 15.54 2.04
N LEU A 24 7.36 14.30 2.29
CA LEU A 24 6.02 13.90 1.84
C LEU A 24 4.98 14.71 2.61
N SER A 25 4.19 15.52 1.92
CA SER A 25 2.99 16.17 2.46
C SER A 25 1.74 15.36 2.11
N VAL A 26 0.64 15.60 2.84
CA VAL A 26 -0.67 14.95 2.58
C VAL A 26 -1.13 15.22 1.14
N ASN A 27 -1.00 16.47 0.68
CA ASN A 27 -1.37 16.87 -0.68
C ASN A 27 -0.52 16.15 -1.76
N GLY A 28 0.71 15.77 -1.43
CA GLY A 28 1.60 15.03 -2.34
C GLY A 28 1.29 13.53 -2.48
N VAL A 29 0.41 12.96 -1.64
CA VAL A 29 0.12 11.52 -1.65
C VAL A 29 -0.55 11.08 -2.96
N ALA A 30 -1.57 11.81 -3.42
CA ALA A 30 -2.30 11.47 -4.63
C ALA A 30 -1.37 11.44 -5.86
N ALA A 31 -0.59 12.50 -6.06
CA ALA A 31 0.38 12.58 -7.15
C ALA A 31 1.42 11.45 -7.12
N ARG A 32 1.81 10.98 -5.92
CA ARG A 32 2.73 9.83 -5.80
C ARG A 32 2.06 8.51 -6.15
N ARG A 33 0.81 8.30 -5.73
CA ARG A 33 0.06 7.09 -6.10
C ARG A 33 -0.13 7.00 -7.61
N CYS A 34 -0.39 8.12 -8.29
CA CYS A 34 -0.49 8.16 -9.75
C CYS A 34 0.83 7.79 -10.46
N LYS A 35 1.99 8.10 -9.86
CA LYS A 35 3.32 7.80 -10.41
C LYS A 35 3.83 6.42 -10.02
N ALA A 36 3.29 5.82 -8.95
CA ALA A 36 3.69 4.51 -8.48
C ALA A 36 3.12 3.40 -9.38
N PRO A 37 3.73 2.21 -9.40
CA PRO A 37 3.13 1.04 -10.03
C PRO A 37 1.73 0.78 -9.48
N LYS A 38 0.80 0.33 -10.35
CA LYS A 38 -0.54 -0.06 -9.93
C LYS A 38 -0.46 -1.11 -8.82
N MET A 39 -1.32 -0.97 -7.81
CA MET A 39 -1.38 -1.91 -6.70
C MET A 39 -1.80 -3.29 -7.23
N ALA A 40 -1.05 -4.33 -6.89
CA ALA A 40 -1.40 -5.70 -7.23
C ALA A 40 -2.54 -6.17 -6.30
N GLY A 41 -3.78 -6.16 -6.79
CA GLY A 41 -4.97 -6.60 -6.06
C GLY A 41 -5.24 -8.12 -6.09
N GLY A 42 -4.33 -8.92 -6.65
CA GLY A 42 -4.49 -10.37 -6.76
C GLY A 42 -4.29 -11.12 -5.44
N ILE A 43 -4.71 -12.39 -5.43
CA ILE A 43 -4.59 -13.28 -4.27
C ILE A 43 -3.13 -13.42 -3.85
N ALA A 44 -2.85 -13.17 -2.57
CA ALA A 44 -1.51 -13.27 -1.97
C ALA A 44 -0.42 -12.47 -2.72
N ALA A 45 -0.77 -11.32 -3.30
CA ALA A 45 0.17 -10.46 -3.98
C ALA A 45 1.33 -10.02 -3.07
N HIS A 46 2.56 -10.07 -3.60
CA HIS A 46 3.74 -9.60 -2.89
C HIS A 46 3.76 -8.07 -2.81
N ALA A 47 4.01 -7.55 -1.61
CA ALA A 47 4.22 -6.12 -1.37
C ALA A 47 5.43 -5.88 -0.43
N SER A 48 6.16 -4.80 -0.67
CA SER A 48 7.17 -4.24 0.22
C SER A 48 6.94 -2.74 0.34
N SER A 49 7.27 -2.13 1.48
CA SER A 49 7.22 -0.68 1.65
C SER A 49 8.05 0.06 0.61
N ASP A 50 9.09 -0.57 0.03
CA ASP A 50 9.88 0.01 -1.07
C ASP A 50 9.04 0.32 -2.31
N MET A 51 7.92 -0.37 -2.51
CA MET A 51 6.99 -0.12 -3.62
C MET A 51 6.17 1.17 -3.45
N PHE A 52 6.14 1.74 -2.24
CA PHE A 52 5.29 2.88 -1.89
C PHE A 52 6.05 4.07 -1.29
N LYS A 53 7.29 3.86 -0.81
CA LYS A 53 8.15 4.93 -0.33
C LYS A 53 8.53 5.85 -1.49
N GLY A 54 8.59 7.15 -1.19
CA GLY A 54 9.17 8.13 -2.13
C GLY A 54 10.67 7.88 -2.35
N PRO A 55 11.27 8.57 -3.33
CA PRO A 55 12.70 8.45 -3.60
C PRO A 55 13.51 8.67 -2.32
N GLY A 56 14.50 7.80 -2.09
CA GLY A 56 15.36 7.88 -0.91
C GLY A 56 16.08 9.23 -0.89
N ARG A 57 15.81 10.05 0.13
CA ARG A 57 16.37 11.41 0.30
C ARG A 57 17.86 11.41 0.69
N GLY A 58 18.68 10.55 0.08
CA GLY A 58 20.09 10.39 0.43
C GLY A 58 20.34 9.93 1.88
N LYS A 59 19.30 9.42 2.57
CA LYS A 59 19.43 8.95 3.96
C LYS A 59 20.34 7.72 4.02
N PRO A 60 21.25 7.62 4.99
CA PRO A 60 22.12 6.46 5.12
C PRO A 60 21.32 5.20 5.41
N LYS A 61 21.88 4.05 5.02
CA LYS A 61 21.31 2.74 5.40
C LYS A 61 21.42 2.57 6.92
N ALA A 62 20.45 1.86 7.50
CA ALA A 62 20.50 1.49 8.91
C ALA A 62 21.72 0.61 9.22
N LYS A 63 22.20 0.65 10.48
CA LYS A 63 23.25 -0.25 10.96
C LYS A 63 22.78 -1.70 10.93
N ARG A 64 23.73 -2.63 10.82
CA ARG A 64 23.49 -4.08 10.88
C ARG A 64 23.21 -4.53 12.31
N TRP A 65 22.21 -5.39 12.48
CA TRP A 65 21.75 -5.89 13.80
C TRP A 65 21.98 -7.39 13.99
N ASP A 66 22.77 -8.04 13.13
CA ASP A 66 23.01 -9.50 13.14
C ASP A 66 23.54 -10.03 14.47
N HIS A 67 24.32 -9.22 15.18
CA HIS A 67 24.87 -9.53 16.51
C HIS A 67 23.79 -9.51 17.63
N ARG A 68 22.61 -8.96 17.38
CA ARG A 68 21.48 -8.94 18.32
C ARG A 68 20.45 -10.03 18.05
N LEU A 69 20.54 -10.73 16.92
CA LEU A 69 19.62 -11.82 16.59
C LEU A 69 20.05 -13.11 17.30
N ASN A 70 19.11 -13.75 17.99
CA ASN A 70 19.31 -15.07 18.59
C ASN A 70 19.40 -16.18 17.50
N GLU A 71 19.86 -17.37 17.89
CA GLU A 71 20.04 -18.50 16.96
C GLU A 71 18.72 -18.92 16.27
N GLU A 72 17.62 -18.89 17.02
CA GLU A 72 16.29 -19.18 16.50
C GLU A 72 15.90 -18.23 15.36
N SER A 73 16.11 -16.92 15.53
CA SER A 73 15.79 -15.95 14.48
C SER A 73 16.69 -16.11 13.26
N LYS A 74 17.98 -16.42 13.48
CA LYS A 74 18.96 -16.65 12.41
C LYS A 74 18.66 -17.92 11.60
N SER A 75 18.09 -18.95 12.22
CA SER A 75 17.81 -20.22 11.56
C SER A 75 16.53 -20.22 10.72
N ARG A 76 15.65 -19.21 10.89
CA ARG A 76 14.41 -19.07 10.12
C ARG A 76 14.69 -18.90 8.62
N LYS A 77 13.98 -19.67 7.79
CA LYS A 77 14.02 -19.59 6.33
C LYS A 77 12.66 -19.15 5.77
N PRO A 78 12.61 -18.49 4.62
CA PRO A 78 11.35 -18.15 3.97
C PRO A 78 10.59 -19.42 3.57
N SER A 79 9.26 -19.36 3.63
CA SER A 79 8.40 -20.46 3.18
C SER A 79 8.54 -20.67 1.67
N SER A 80 8.81 -21.90 1.26
CA SER A 80 8.84 -22.33 -0.15
C SER A 80 7.50 -22.07 -0.84
N LEU A 81 6.38 -22.40 -0.18
CA LEU A 81 5.03 -22.21 -0.71
C LEU A 81 4.68 -20.73 -0.88
N LYS A 82 5.08 -19.87 0.07
CA LYS A 82 4.94 -18.42 -0.10
C LYS A 82 5.82 -17.89 -1.23
N GLY A 83 7.01 -18.45 -1.41
CA GLY A 83 7.88 -18.16 -2.55
C GLY A 83 7.27 -18.54 -3.89
N ALA A 84 6.50 -19.64 -3.95
CA ALA A 84 5.79 -20.08 -5.15
C ALA A 84 4.59 -19.18 -5.52
N ALA A 85 3.97 -18.51 -4.53
CA ALA A 85 2.87 -17.58 -4.78
C ALA A 85 3.23 -16.44 -5.75
N LYS A 86 4.52 -16.12 -5.92
CA LYS A 86 4.98 -15.13 -6.92
C LYS A 86 4.61 -15.51 -8.36
N TYR A 87 4.31 -16.77 -8.65
CA TYR A 87 3.90 -17.24 -9.97
C TYR A 87 2.39 -17.12 -10.19
N LEU A 88 1.57 -16.92 -9.13
CA LEU A 88 0.12 -16.76 -9.24
C LEU A 88 -0.29 -15.52 -10.05
N LYS A 89 0.58 -14.50 -10.09
CA LYS A 89 0.34 -13.26 -10.84
C LYS A 89 0.61 -13.39 -12.35
N ASN A 90 1.18 -14.50 -12.80
CA ASN A 90 1.53 -14.69 -14.20
C ASN A 90 0.27 -15.10 -14.98
N PRO A 91 -0.22 -14.26 -15.92
CA PRO A 91 -1.40 -14.62 -16.70
C PRO A 91 -1.14 -15.87 -17.54
N GLY A 92 -2.16 -16.72 -17.71
CA GLY A 92 -2.08 -17.94 -18.53
C GLY A 92 -1.51 -19.18 -17.82
N ILE A 93 -1.17 -19.10 -16.52
CA ILE A 93 -0.72 -20.25 -15.74
C ILE A 93 -1.86 -20.73 -14.83
N ILE A 94 -2.26 -22.01 -14.99
CA ILE A 94 -3.12 -22.69 -14.03
C ILE A 94 -2.24 -23.19 -12.88
N ASN A 95 -2.45 -22.67 -11.67
CA ASN A 95 -1.65 -23.07 -10.50
C ASN A 95 -2.31 -24.23 -9.76
N LEU A 96 -1.68 -25.42 -9.82
CA LEU A 96 -2.06 -26.62 -9.06
C LEU A 96 -1.13 -26.90 -7.87
N GLY A 97 -0.11 -26.08 -7.64
CA GLY A 97 0.90 -26.26 -6.60
C GLY A 97 0.60 -25.53 -5.29
N GLY A 98 -0.45 -24.69 -5.26
CA GLY A 98 -0.90 -23.98 -4.06
C GLY A 98 -1.94 -24.77 -3.26
N GLY A 99 -2.19 -24.32 -2.03
CA GLY A 99 -3.29 -24.80 -1.17
C GLY A 99 -4.38 -23.75 -0.94
N LEU A 100 -4.58 -22.84 -1.91
CA LEU A 100 -5.54 -21.74 -1.80
C LEU A 100 -6.92 -22.22 -2.27
N PRO A 101 -7.97 -22.21 -1.42
CA PRO A 101 -9.31 -22.61 -1.83
C PRO A 101 -9.96 -21.58 -2.77
N SER A 102 -10.93 -22.02 -3.55
CA SER A 102 -11.77 -21.14 -4.37
C SER A 102 -12.61 -20.21 -3.49
N SER A 103 -12.77 -18.94 -3.90
CA SER A 103 -13.60 -17.95 -3.19
C SER A 103 -15.09 -18.35 -3.12
N GLN A 104 -15.55 -19.24 -4.00
CA GLN A 104 -16.91 -19.79 -4.00
C GLN A 104 -17.26 -20.55 -2.72
N TYR A 105 -16.26 -21.10 -2.03
CA TYR A 105 -16.45 -21.82 -0.77
C TYR A 105 -16.55 -20.91 0.46
N PHE A 106 -16.39 -19.60 0.29
CA PHE A 106 -16.51 -18.63 1.38
C PHE A 106 -17.93 -18.05 1.41
N PRO A 107 -18.76 -18.37 2.42
CA PRO A 107 -20.18 -17.99 2.48
C PRO A 107 -20.37 -16.55 3.00
N ILE A 108 -19.57 -15.61 2.50
CA ILE A 108 -19.63 -14.18 2.86
C ILE A 108 -19.69 -13.41 1.56
N GLU A 109 -20.83 -12.78 1.26
CA GLU A 109 -20.99 -12.02 0.02
C GLU A 109 -20.45 -10.60 0.13
N TYR A 110 -20.73 -9.96 1.27
CA TYR A 110 -20.18 -8.67 1.61
C TYR A 110 -20.08 -8.50 3.13
N ILE A 111 -19.24 -7.55 3.54
CA ILE A 111 -19.12 -7.08 4.92
C ILE A 111 -19.40 -5.59 4.91
N ASP A 112 -20.36 -5.15 5.72
CA ASP A 112 -20.65 -3.73 5.94
C ASP A 112 -20.08 -3.30 7.30
N VAL A 113 -19.36 -2.17 7.30
CA VAL A 113 -18.81 -1.56 8.51
C VAL A 113 -19.25 -0.10 8.57
N LYS A 114 -19.97 0.29 9.62
CA LYS A 114 -20.28 1.70 9.87
C LYS A 114 -19.12 2.34 10.63
N VAL A 115 -18.55 3.39 10.05
CA VAL A 115 -17.41 4.13 10.62
C VAL A 115 -17.80 5.59 10.88
N PRO A 116 -17.13 6.27 11.83
CA PRO A 116 -17.37 7.68 12.09
C PRO A 116 -17.08 8.53 10.84
N SER A 117 -17.84 9.62 10.68
CA SER A 117 -17.53 10.65 9.69
C SER A 117 -16.45 11.60 10.21
N ALA A 118 -15.73 12.28 9.32
CA ALA A 118 -14.77 13.30 9.74
C ALA A 118 -15.45 14.34 10.65
N LEU A 119 -14.72 14.82 11.66
CA LEU A 119 -15.16 15.77 12.70
C LEU A 119 -16.11 15.20 13.78
N HIS A 120 -16.65 13.99 13.60
CA HIS A 120 -17.62 13.38 14.52
C HIS A 120 -17.17 11.96 14.91
N PHE A 121 -16.67 11.79 16.14
CA PHE A 121 -15.98 10.55 16.55
C PHE A 121 -16.62 9.86 17.75
N THR A 122 -17.69 10.39 18.32
CA THR A 122 -18.40 9.72 19.41
C THR A 122 -19.26 8.57 18.87
N GLU A 123 -19.62 7.64 19.75
CA GLU A 123 -20.47 6.50 19.40
C GLU A 123 -21.87 6.96 18.95
N GLN A 124 -22.45 7.95 19.65
CA GLN A 124 -23.75 8.53 19.30
C GLN A 124 -23.71 9.16 17.91
N GLU A 125 -22.72 9.99 17.62
CA GLU A 125 -22.58 10.60 16.30
C GLU A 125 -22.30 9.56 15.22
N THR A 126 -21.54 8.49 15.51
CA THR A 126 -21.33 7.41 14.54
C THR A 126 -22.62 6.67 14.24
N LYS A 127 -23.48 6.48 15.26
CA LYS A 127 -24.80 5.87 15.09
C LYS A 127 -25.72 6.72 14.21
N GLU A 128 -25.66 8.04 14.31
CA GLU A 128 -26.50 8.97 13.56
C GLU A 128 -25.91 9.33 12.19
N LEU A 129 -24.68 9.83 12.17
CA LEU A 129 -23.99 10.44 11.03
C LEU A 129 -22.92 9.55 10.37
N GLY A 130 -22.60 8.40 10.97
CA GLY A 130 -21.55 7.53 10.46
C GLY A 130 -21.80 7.02 9.04
N VAL A 131 -20.73 6.75 8.32
CA VAL A 131 -20.75 6.29 6.93
C VAL A 131 -20.60 4.77 6.89
N VAL A 132 -21.50 4.09 6.17
CA VAL A 132 -21.37 2.65 5.93
C VAL A 132 -20.38 2.41 4.80
N LYS A 133 -19.36 1.58 5.05
CA LYS A 133 -18.40 1.08 4.06
C LYS A 133 -18.70 -0.39 3.79
N ARG A 134 -18.99 -0.69 2.53
CA ARG A 134 -19.24 -2.06 2.04
C ARG A 134 -17.97 -2.62 1.42
N ILE A 135 -17.68 -3.89 1.70
CA ILE A 135 -16.60 -4.67 1.11
C ILE A 135 -17.24 -5.94 0.53
N GLY A 136 -17.36 -6.01 -0.79
CA GLY A 136 -17.92 -7.14 -1.53
C GLY A 136 -16.85 -8.16 -1.94
N LYS A 137 -17.27 -9.42 -2.14
CA LYS A 137 -16.40 -10.53 -2.55
C LYS A 137 -15.70 -10.28 -3.91
N TYR A 138 -16.36 -9.57 -4.83
CA TYR A 138 -15.90 -9.36 -6.20
C TYR A 138 -15.61 -7.88 -6.55
N ASP A 139 -15.47 -6.99 -5.56
CA ASP A 139 -15.34 -5.53 -5.80
C ASP A 139 -14.20 -5.12 -6.74
N ILE A 140 -13.12 -5.92 -6.82
CA ILE A 140 -11.99 -5.65 -7.73
C ILE A 140 -12.35 -5.98 -9.19
N GLU A 141 -13.06 -7.08 -9.41
CA GLU A 141 -13.53 -7.51 -10.75
C GLU A 141 -14.68 -6.63 -11.24
N GLU A 142 -15.58 -6.25 -10.32
CA GLU A 142 -16.73 -5.39 -10.60
C GLU A 142 -16.38 -3.89 -10.63
N GLU A 143 -15.09 -3.54 -10.49
CA GLU A 143 -14.57 -2.16 -10.46
C GLU A 143 -15.21 -1.24 -9.40
N LYS A 144 -15.79 -1.81 -8.34
CA LYS A 144 -16.51 -1.07 -7.28
C LYS A 144 -15.60 -0.43 -6.22
N GLY A 145 -14.35 -0.08 -6.57
CA GLY A 145 -13.39 0.48 -5.61
C GLY A 145 -12.36 1.41 -6.22
N ILE A 146 -11.70 2.22 -5.38
CA ILE A 146 -10.67 3.21 -5.77
C ILE A 146 -9.42 2.61 -6.44
N TYR A 147 -9.32 1.28 -6.49
CA TYR A 147 -8.23 0.53 -7.11
C TYR A 147 -8.68 -0.37 -8.27
N GLY A 148 -9.98 -0.34 -8.63
CA GLY A 148 -10.41 -0.78 -9.96
C GLY A 148 -9.69 0.05 -11.02
N THR A 149 -9.51 -0.50 -12.22
CA THR A 149 -8.81 0.17 -13.33
C THR A 149 -9.35 1.59 -13.60
N PRO A 150 -8.52 2.49 -14.18
CA PRO A 150 -8.89 3.90 -14.29
C PRO A 150 -10.17 4.04 -15.10
N ASP A 151 -11.08 4.85 -14.57
CA ASP A 151 -12.19 5.47 -15.27
C ASP A 151 -11.76 5.82 -16.71
N THR A 152 -12.21 5.01 -17.67
CA THR A 152 -12.05 5.26 -19.11
C THR A 152 -13.27 5.97 -19.67
N THR A 153 -14.17 6.47 -18.82
CA THR A 153 -15.34 7.25 -19.21
C THR A 153 -15.06 8.75 -19.11
N GLY A 154 -14.08 9.19 -19.90
CA GLY A 154 -14.03 10.55 -20.43
C GLY A 154 -14.66 10.58 -21.82
N LYS A 155 -15.99 10.66 -21.87
CA LYS A 155 -16.74 11.30 -22.96
C LYS A 155 -17.73 12.27 -22.34
#